data_AF-A0A7L3GTE2-F1
#
_entry.id   AF-A0A7L3GTE2-F1
#
_cell.length_a   1.000
_cell.length_b   1.000
_cell.length_c   1.000
_cell.angle_alpha   90.00
_cell.angle_beta   90.00
_cell.angle_gamma   90.00
#
_symmetry.space_group_name_H-M   'P 1'
#
loop_
_entity.id
_entity.type
_entity.pdbx_description
1 polymer ?
#
loop_
_entity_poly.entity_id
_entity_poly.type
_entity_poly.pdbx_seq_one_letter_code
_entity_poly.pdbx_strand_id
1 'polypeptide(L)' 'CHVCNHIFQFKHHLQDHMNTHTNKRPYSCRICRKAYIHSGSLSTHMKLHHNEGKPKKLVCCEFCAK' A
#
# COMPACT_ATOMS: atom_id res chain seq x y z
N CYS A 1 -20.62 1.81 -1.05
CA CYS A 1 -19.87 2.73 -1.92
C CYS A 1 -20.86 3.38 -2.85
N HIS A 2 -20.92 4.71 -2.91
CA HIS A 2 -21.85 5.42 -3.78
C HIS A 2 -21.39 5.46 -5.26
N VAL A 3 -20.17 5.03 -5.57
CA VAL A 3 -19.61 5.02 -6.94
C VAL A 3 -19.89 3.69 -7.63
N CYS A 4 -19.66 2.57 -6.94
CA CYS A 4 -19.77 1.23 -7.52
C CYS A 4 -20.82 0.34 -6.83
N ASN A 5 -21.64 0.91 -5.94
CA ASN A 5 -22.70 0.23 -5.19
C ASN A 5 -22.26 -0.96 -4.31
N HIS A 6 -20.95 -1.15 -4.12
CA HIS A 6 -20.44 -2.19 -3.25
C HIS A 6 -20.79 -1.93 -1.77
N ILE A 7 -21.28 -2.96 -1.07
CA ILE A 7 -21.69 -2.84 0.34
C ILE A 7 -20.53 -3.26 1.24
N PHE A 8 -20.37 -2.57 2.36
CA PHE A 8 -19.35 -2.85 3.37
C PHE A 8 -20.01 -2.92 4.74
N GLN A 9 -19.59 -3.90 5.55
CA GLN A 9 -20.07 -4.08 6.91
C GLN A 9 -19.57 -2.97 7.86
N PHE A 10 -18.38 -2.42 7.60
CA PHE A 10 -17.74 -1.44 8.48
C PHE A 10 -17.37 -0.15 7.76
N LYS A 11 -17.50 0.99 8.46
CA LYS A 11 -17.17 2.32 7.93
C LYS A 11 -15.71 2.44 7.50
N HIS A 12 -14.77 1.86 8.25
CA HIS A 12 -13.34 1.93 7.91
C HIS A 12 -13.02 1.16 6.63
N HIS A 13 -13.68 0.02 6.37
CA HIS A 13 -13.56 -0.69 5.09
C HIS A 13 -14.11 0.13 3.92
N LEU A 14 -15.24 0.82 4.11
CA LEU A 14 -15.75 1.75 3.09
C LEU A 14 -14.75 2.89 2.84
N GLN A 15 -14.18 3.47 3.90
CA GLN A 15 -13.21 4.56 3.78
C GLN A 15 -11.94 4.14 3.03
N ASP A 16 -11.38 2.97 3.36
CA ASP A 16 -10.23 2.40 2.65
C ASP A 16 -10.58 2.11 1.18
N HIS A 17 -11.77 1.55 0.92
CA HIS A 17 -12.25 1.35 -0.43
C HIS A 17 -12.36 2.67 -1.22
N MET A 18 -12.85 3.76 -0.62
CA MET A 18 -12.95 5.06 -1.30
C MET A 18 -11.58 5.63 -1.73
N ASN A 19 -10.49 5.21 -1.10
CA ASN A 19 -9.14 5.58 -1.53
C ASN A 19 -8.81 4.99 -2.93
N THR A 20 -9.44 3.89 -3.34
CA THR A 20 -9.30 3.30 -4.68
C THR A 20 -9.93 4.16 -5.78
N HIS A 21 -11.06 4.80 -5.49
CA HIS A 21 -11.71 5.71 -6.44
C HIS A 21 -10.97 7.04 -6.56
N THR A 22 -10.44 7.53 -5.45
CA THR A 22 -9.75 8.83 -5.40
C THR A 22 -8.25 8.74 -5.70
N ASN A 23 -7.72 7.53 -5.91
CA ASN A 23 -6.29 7.25 -6.00
C ASN A 23 -5.47 7.78 -4.80
N LYS A 24 -6.11 8.02 -3.66
CA LYS A 24 -5.42 8.44 -2.43
C LYS A 24 -4.57 7.29 -1.90
N ARG A 25 -3.30 7.58 -1.62
CA ARG A 25 -2.33 6.60 -1.13
C ARG A 25 -1.75 7.07 0.21
N PRO A 26 -2.51 6.94 1.31
CA PRO A 26 -2.10 7.49 2.61
C PRO A 26 -0.90 6.77 3.23
N TYR A 27 -0.58 5.56 2.78
CA TYR A 27 0.47 4.74 3.36
C TYR A 27 1.74 4.82 2.52
N SER A 28 2.67 5.69 2.88
CA SER A 28 3.94 5.84 2.17
C SER A 28 5.09 5.10 2.86
N CYS A 29 5.90 4.40 2.07
CA CYS A 29 7.19 3.92 2.50
C CYS A 29 8.12 5.09 2.85
N ARG A 30 8.72 5.09 4.04
CA ARG A 30 9.63 6.17 4.47
C ARG A 30 10.98 6.13 3.78
N ILE A 31 11.39 4.96 3.27
CA ILE A 31 12.68 4.75 2.62
C ILE A 31 12.61 5.17 1.14
N CYS A 32 11.74 4.54 0.35
CA CYS A 32 11.66 4.78 -1.09
C CYS A 32 10.49 5.65 -1.54
N ARG A 33 9.72 6.21 -0.60
CA ARG A 33 8.57 7.10 -0.84
C ARG A 33 7.42 6.50 -1.66
N LYS A 34 7.48 5.21 -2.03
CA LYS A 34 6.38 4.51 -2.69
C LYS A 34 5.13 4.49 -1.81
N ALA A 35 3.99 4.88 -2.36
CA ALA A 35 2.73 5.04 -1.64
C ALA A 35 1.69 3.96 -1.99
N TYR A 36 0.96 3.53 -0.97
CA TYR A 36 -0.02 2.45 -0.99
C TYR A 36 -1.38 2.93 -0.51
N ILE A 37 -2.42 2.31 -1.06
CA ILE A 37 -3.82 2.55 -0.69
C ILE A 37 -4.14 1.91 0.66
N HIS A 38 -3.55 0.74 0.94
CA HIS A 38 -3.81 -0.05 2.14
C HIS A 38 -2.55 -0.20 3.01
N SER A 39 -2.74 -0.24 4.33
CA SER A 39 -1.66 -0.43 5.32
C SER A 39 -0.99 -1.80 5.17
N GLY A 40 -1.76 -2.85 4.89
CA GLY A 40 -1.25 -4.21 4.65
C GLY A 40 -0.28 -4.27 3.46
N SER A 41 -0.55 -3.52 2.39
CA SER A 41 0.35 -3.43 1.24
C SER A 41 1.69 -2.78 1.60
N LEU A 42 1.67 -1.71 2.40
CA LEU A 42 2.91 -1.11 2.93
C LEU A 42 3.65 -2.08 3.84
N SER A 43 2.96 -2.78 4.74
CA SER A 43 3.57 -3.77 5.64
C SER A 43 4.29 -4.88 4.87
N THR A 44 3.61 -5.47 3.87
CA THR A 44 4.22 -6.47 2.98
C THR A 44 5.40 -5.90 2.21
N HIS A 45 5.29 -4.67 1.69
CA HIS A 45 6.39 -4.00 1.03
C HIS A 45 7.61 -3.86 1.95
N MET A 46 7.44 -3.35 3.18
CA MET A 46 8.55 -3.20 4.13
C MET A 46 9.18 -4.56 4.45
N LYS A 47 8.36 -5.61 4.60
CA LYS A 47 8.86 -6.95 4.90
C LYS A 47 9.64 -7.60 3.77
N LEU A 48 9.29 -7.34 2.51
CA LEU A 48 9.95 -7.94 1.35
C LEU A 48 11.14 -7.10 0.86
N HIS A 49 11.06 -5.77 0.98
CA HIS A 49 12.09 -4.86 0.48
C HIS A 49 13.14 -4.47 1.53
N HIS A 50 12.79 -4.36 2.82
CA HIS A 50 13.67 -3.77 3.83
C HIS A 50 14.01 -4.69 5.00
N ASN A 51 13.50 -5.93 5.05
CA ASN A 51 13.92 -6.86 6.08
C ASN A 51 15.35 -7.35 5.82
N GLU A 52 16.24 -7.08 6.75
CA GLU A 52 17.60 -7.63 6.81
C GLU A 52 17.51 -9.12 7.18
N GLY A 53 17.67 -10.02 6.20
CA GLY A 53 17.75 -11.47 6.47
C GLY A 53 17.07 -12.42 5.48
N LYS A 54 16.42 -11.91 4.41
CA LYS A 54 15.88 -12.74 3.31
C LYS A 54 16.48 -12.28 1.97
N PRO A 55 16.62 -13.17 0.96
CA PRO A 55 17.33 -12.84 -0.26
C PRO A 55 16.74 -11.57 -0.90
N LYS A 56 17.60 -10.54 -1.04
CA LYS A 56 17.33 -9.19 -1.62
C LYS A 56 16.84 -9.20 -3.08
N LYS A 57 16.36 -10.34 -3.59
CA LYS A 57 16.07 -10.58 -5.01
C LYS A 57 14.61 -10.38 -5.41
N LEU A 58 13.67 -10.14 -4.50
CA LEU A 58 12.31 -9.80 -4.92
C LEU A 58 12.10 -8.29 -4.93
N VAL A 59 12.37 -7.75 -6.12
CA VAL A 59 11.97 -6.43 -6.63
C VAL A 59 12.82 -5.29 -6.08
N CYS A 60 13.78 -4.83 -6.87
CA CYS A 60 14.30 -3.48 -6.70
C CYS A 60 13.20 -2.52 -7.20
N CYS A 61 12.69 -1.67 -6.31
CA CYS A 61 11.82 -0.57 -6.75
C CYS A 61 12.72 0.43 -7.47
N GLU A 62 12.30 1.00 -8.61
CA GLU A 62 13.09 2.03 -9.33
C GLU A 62 13.42 3.25 -8.44
N PHE A 63 12.64 3.45 -7.37
CA PHE A 63 12.84 4.48 -6.34
C PHE A 63 13.81 4.09 -5.21
N CYS A 64 14.17 2.81 -5.07
CA CYS A 64 15.17 2.32 -4.10
C CYS A 64 16.58 2.22 -4.70
N ALA A 65 16.71 2.35 -6.03
CA ALA A 65 17.96 2.16 -6.78
C ALA A 65 18.75 3.47 -6.99
N LYS A 66 18.32 4.58 -6.38
CA LYS A 66 19.02 5.86 -6.29
C LYS A 66 19.27 6.18 -4.82
#